data_AF-A0A519VHL8-F1
#
_entry.id   AF-A0A519VHL8-F1
#
_cell.length_a   1.000
_cell.length_b   1.000
_cell.length_c   1.000
_cell.angle_alpha   90.00
_cell.angle_beta   90.00
_cell.angle_gamma   90.00
#
_symmetry.space_group_name_H-M   'P 1'
#
loop_
_entity.id
_entity.type
_entity.pdbx_description
1 polymer ?
#
loop_
_entity_poly.entity_id
_entity_poly.type
_entity_poly.pdbx_seq_one_letter_code
_entity_poly.pdbx_strand_id
1 'polypeptide(L)'
;MIELIKKYKNLIPILLLGCLSIFTLLYVSFNTFEYNGELSRRPLTLAHILALSISVCNILVYFFARNYFKIGIIFTIILGCFGVLNYTPDAYRLTFILSFELFSFILALVYLFINFNKIVKSKKSVQDNIPPDLEKIEEFKNKFANRSREELEMYKADIGYVLEARLAVEELLNSRKE
;
A
#
# COMPACT_ATOMS: atom_id res chain seq x y z
N MET A 1 14.82 -20.27 7.61
CA MET A 1 15.14 -18.91 7.10
C MET A 1 13.96 -18.29 6.34
N ILE A 2 13.36 -18.98 5.37
CA ILE A 2 12.26 -18.46 4.53
C ILE A 2 11.00 -18.07 5.33
N GLU A 3 10.64 -18.81 6.37
CA GLU A 3 9.44 -18.51 7.18
C GLU A 3 9.58 -17.23 8.03
N LEU A 4 10.77 -16.99 8.59
CA LEU A 4 11.06 -15.74 9.32
C LEU A 4 10.94 -14.53 8.40
N ILE A 5 11.48 -14.63 7.18
CA ILE A 5 11.38 -13.57 6.18
C ILE A 5 9.90 -13.30 5.83
N LYS A 6 9.09 -14.35 5.62
CA LYS A 6 7.64 -14.20 5.37
C LYS A 6 6.91 -13.52 6.54
N LYS A 7 7.28 -13.82 7.78
CA LYS A 7 6.68 -13.26 9.00
C LYS A 7 7.00 -11.78 9.19
N TYR A 8 8.25 -11.37 8.90
CA TYR A 8 8.76 -10.02 9.16
C TYR A 8 8.93 -9.16 7.90
N LYS A 9 8.45 -9.60 6.73
CA LYS A 9 8.60 -8.88 5.46
C LYS A 9 8.14 -7.41 5.50
N ASN A 10 7.15 -7.10 6.34
CA ASN A 10 6.63 -5.75 6.47
C ASN A 10 7.56 -4.81 7.26
N LEU A 11 8.50 -5.37 8.02
CA LEU A 11 9.52 -4.61 8.76
C LEU A 11 10.67 -4.15 7.85
N ILE A 12 10.88 -4.84 6.71
CA ILE A 12 12.01 -4.60 5.81
C ILE A 12 12.12 -3.13 5.39
N PRO A 13 11.05 -2.47 4.91
CA PRO A 13 11.18 -1.08 4.45
C PRO A 13 11.55 -0.11 5.57
N ILE A 14 11.06 -0.34 6.80
CA ILE A 14 11.40 0.49 7.96
C ILE A 14 12.81 0.23 8.45
N LEU A 15 13.28 -1.01 8.44
CA LEU A 15 14.68 -1.31 8.76
C LEU A 15 15.62 -0.64 7.75
N LEU A 16 15.26 -0.64 6.46
CA LEU A 16 16.02 0.07 5.44
C LEU A 16 16.04 1.58 5.69
N LEU A 17 14.89 2.20 6.01
CA LEU A 17 14.83 3.62 6.40
C LEU A 17 15.67 3.92 7.65
N GLY A 18 15.60 3.04 8.66
CA GLY A 18 16.41 3.13 9.87
C GLY A 18 17.90 3.09 9.57
N CYS A 19 18.37 2.08 8.83
CA CYS A 19 19.76 1.97 8.41
C CYS A 19 20.22 3.19 7.58
N LEU A 20 19.38 3.66 6.65
CA LEU A 20 19.68 4.81 5.82
C LEU A 20 19.77 6.10 6.66
N SER A 21 18.86 6.29 7.63
CA SER A 21 18.92 7.44 8.54
C SER A 21 20.16 7.42 9.43
N ILE A 22 20.57 6.26 9.96
CA ILE A 22 21.82 6.11 10.73
C ILE A 22 23.02 6.44 9.84
N PHE A 23 23.07 5.86 8.64
CA PHE A 23 24.13 6.13 7.67
C PHE A 23 24.23 7.63 7.37
N THR A 24 23.12 8.29 7.09
CA THR A 24 23.07 9.72 6.79
C THR A 24 23.50 10.57 7.97
N LEU A 25 23.08 10.24 9.20
CA LEU A 25 23.52 10.94 10.40
C LEU A 25 25.03 10.85 10.58
N LEU A 26 25.61 9.65 10.44
CA LEU A 26 27.06 9.45 10.49
C LEU A 26 27.74 10.23 9.37
N TYR A 27 27.24 10.10 8.14
CA TYR A 27 27.81 10.73 6.96
C TYR A 27 27.85 12.25 7.08
N VAL A 28 26.73 12.88 7.49
CA VAL A 28 26.63 14.34 7.69
C VAL A 28 27.50 14.80 8.87
N SER A 29 27.65 13.98 9.91
CA SER A 29 28.44 14.33 11.09
C SER A 29 29.95 14.27 10.84
N PHE A 30 30.42 13.36 9.99
CA PHE A 30 31.85 13.09 9.81
C PHE A 30 32.43 13.60 8.48
N ASN A 31 31.62 13.81 7.45
CA ASN A 31 32.12 14.27 6.15
C ASN A 31 31.95 15.78 5.95
N THR A 32 33.02 16.39 5.43
CA THR A 32 33.00 17.74 4.87
C THR A 32 32.73 17.69 3.38
N PHE A 33 32.21 18.78 2.83
CA PHE A 33 32.08 19.00 1.40
C PHE A 33 32.80 20.28 1.03
N GLU A 34 33.37 20.34 -0.17
CA GLU A 34 34.01 21.54 -0.66
C GLU A 34 32.95 22.49 -1.23
N TYR A 35 32.93 23.73 -0.75
CA TYR A 35 32.06 24.78 -1.22
C TYR A 35 32.88 26.05 -1.40
N ASN A 36 32.96 26.54 -2.64
CA ASN A 36 33.77 27.70 -3.01
C ASN A 36 35.25 27.59 -2.61
N GLY A 37 35.84 26.39 -2.69
CA GLY A 37 37.24 26.15 -2.34
C GLY A 37 37.50 25.97 -0.84
N GLU A 38 36.47 26.04 0.00
CA GLU A 38 36.57 25.81 1.45
C GLU A 38 35.89 24.49 1.84
N LEU A 39 36.52 23.75 2.75
CA LEU A 39 35.92 22.55 3.35
C LEU A 39 34.88 22.97 4.39
N SER A 40 33.61 22.86 4.02
CA SER A 40 32.47 23.13 4.89
C SER A 40 31.89 21.84 5.45
N ARG A 41 31.37 21.88 6.69
CA ARG A 41 30.63 20.75 7.27
C ARG A 41 29.21 20.70 6.73
N ARG A 42 28.71 19.51 6.44
CA ARG A 42 27.31 19.32 6.05
C ARG A 42 26.39 19.70 7.22
N PRO A 43 25.34 20.51 7.01
CA PRO A 43 24.46 20.92 8.10
C PRO A 43 23.56 19.78 8.53
N LEU A 44 23.67 19.39 9.80
CA LEU A 44 22.71 18.49 10.41
C LEU A 44 21.41 19.23 10.70
N THR A 45 20.33 18.83 10.04
CA THR A 45 18.98 19.41 10.27
C THR A 45 18.14 18.54 11.20
N LEU A 46 17.13 19.16 11.84
CA LEU A 46 16.12 18.46 12.64
C LEU A 46 15.40 17.36 11.85
N ALA A 47 15.25 17.52 10.52
CA ALA A 47 14.61 16.53 9.66
C ALA A 47 15.31 15.17 9.69
N HIS A 48 16.65 15.13 9.80
CA HIS A 48 17.42 13.88 9.91
C HIS A 48 17.19 13.19 11.26
N ILE A 49 17.15 13.97 12.34
CA ILE A 49 16.91 13.46 13.70
C ILE A 49 15.48 12.89 13.80
N LEU A 50 14.51 13.60 13.24
CA LEU A 50 13.12 13.14 13.17
C LEU A 50 12.98 11.89 12.30
N ALA A 51 13.68 11.81 11.17
CA ALA A 51 13.66 10.63 10.30
C ALA A 51 14.10 9.36 11.05
N LEU A 52 15.20 9.43 11.81
CA LEU A 52 15.65 8.32 12.66
C LEU A 52 14.64 8.02 13.77
N SER A 53 14.20 9.05 14.50
CA SER A 53 13.29 8.90 15.65
C SER A 53 11.96 8.23 15.26
N ILE A 54 11.38 8.65 14.13
CA ILE A 54 10.14 8.07 13.59
C ILE A 54 10.38 6.65 13.09
N SER A 55 11.54 6.36 12.49
CA SER A 55 11.88 4.99 12.07
C SER A 55 11.96 4.05 13.29
N VAL A 56 12.64 4.47 14.36
CA VAL A 56 12.70 3.71 15.63
C VAL A 56 11.31 3.56 16.24
N CYS A 57 10.51 4.63 16.27
CA CYS A 57 9.14 4.57 16.78
C CYS A 57 8.30 3.55 16.00
N ASN A 58 8.39 3.52 14.67
CA ASN A 58 7.69 2.51 13.87
C ASN A 58 8.16 1.09 14.11
N ILE A 59 9.46 0.87 14.37
CA ILE A 59 9.97 -0.44 14.78
C ILE A 59 9.32 -0.86 16.10
N LEU A 60 9.25 0.04 17.09
CA LEU A 60 8.59 -0.24 18.36
C LEU A 60 7.08 -0.52 18.16
N VAL A 61 6.38 0.30 17.39
CA VAL A 61 4.97 0.10 17.03
C VAL A 61 4.75 -1.25 16.35
N TYR A 62 5.68 -1.73 15.52
CA TYR A 62 5.57 -3.06 14.93
C TYR A 62 5.47 -4.17 15.98
N PHE A 63 6.30 -4.09 17.03
CA PHE A 63 6.37 -5.12 18.07
C PHE A 63 5.26 -4.98 19.12
N PHE A 64 4.92 -3.76 19.54
CA PHE A 64 3.97 -3.51 20.63
C PHE A 64 2.54 -3.26 20.16
N ALA A 65 2.36 -2.71 18.95
CA ALA A 65 1.08 -2.17 18.50
C ALA A 65 0.85 -2.42 16.99
N ARG A 66 1.00 -3.69 16.57
CA ARG A 66 1.02 -4.14 15.17
C ARG A 66 -0.16 -3.66 14.31
N ASN A 67 -1.33 -3.42 14.91
CA ASN A 67 -2.51 -2.90 14.20
C ASN A 67 -2.28 -1.48 13.66
N TYR A 68 -1.53 -0.66 14.38
CA TYR A 68 -1.23 0.73 14.00
C TYR A 68 -0.02 0.84 13.06
N PHE A 69 0.81 -0.20 12.97
CA PHE A 69 2.03 -0.20 12.15
C PHE A 69 1.79 0.19 10.68
N LYS A 70 0.69 -0.28 10.09
CA LYS A 70 0.36 0.05 8.69
C LYS A 70 0.11 1.55 8.51
N ILE A 71 -0.57 2.17 9.47
CA ILE A 71 -0.85 3.61 9.43
C ILE A 71 0.45 4.38 9.66
N GLY A 72 1.25 3.95 10.64
CA GLY A 72 2.55 4.53 10.94
C GLY A 72 3.48 4.55 9.74
N ILE A 73 3.65 3.41 9.05
CA ILE A 73 4.55 3.35 7.88
C ILE A 73 4.06 4.21 6.72
N ILE A 74 2.75 4.25 6.45
CA ILE A 74 2.18 5.11 5.41
C ILE A 74 2.47 6.58 5.74
N PHE A 75 2.24 6.98 6.99
CA PHE A 75 2.51 8.34 7.43
C PHE A 75 3.99 8.71 7.30
N THR A 76 4.89 7.82 7.71
CA THR A 76 6.34 8.01 7.58
C THR A 76 6.79 8.16 6.13
N ILE A 77 6.26 7.32 5.24
CA ILE A 77 6.53 7.41 3.81
C ILE A 77 6.04 8.74 3.25
N ILE A 78 4.82 9.16 3.59
CA ILE A 78 4.25 10.44 3.15
C ILE A 78 5.14 11.60 3.61
N LEU A 79 5.49 11.63 4.90
CA LEU A 79 6.37 12.67 5.45
C LEU A 79 7.75 12.70 4.77
N GLY A 80 8.32 11.54 4.44
CA GLY A 80 9.56 11.43 3.67
C GLY A 80 9.42 11.96 2.24
N CYS A 81 8.35 11.61 1.53
CA CYS A 81 8.08 12.12 0.17
C CYS A 81 7.96 13.65 0.11
N PHE A 82 7.44 14.29 1.17
CA PHE A 82 7.35 15.75 1.28
C PHE A 82 8.60 16.40 1.88
N GLY A 83 9.66 15.63 2.14
CA GLY A 83 10.93 16.10 2.69
C GLY A 83 10.82 16.70 4.09
N VAL A 84 9.79 16.32 4.84
CA VAL A 84 9.70 16.58 6.29
C VAL A 84 10.71 15.69 7.03
N LEU A 85 10.94 14.48 6.51
CA LEU A 85 11.94 13.54 6.98
C LEU A 85 13.00 13.41 5.89
N ASN A 86 14.26 13.63 6.28
CA ASN A 86 15.40 13.47 5.39
C ASN A 86 16.15 12.20 5.76
N TYR A 87 16.10 11.23 4.85
CA TYR A 87 16.85 9.99 4.94
C TYR A 87 18.16 10.06 4.18
N THR A 88 18.34 11.00 3.24
CA THR A 88 19.60 11.24 2.52
C THR A 88 20.34 12.49 2.99
N PRO A 89 21.68 12.56 2.82
CA PRO A 89 22.46 13.75 3.17
C PRO A 89 22.09 14.97 2.33
N ASP A 90 21.74 14.73 1.07
CA ASP A 90 21.35 15.75 0.10
C ASP A 90 19.85 15.58 -0.21
N ALA A 91 19.06 16.60 0.12
CA ALA A 91 17.64 16.65 -0.23
C ALA A 91 17.48 17.35 -1.58
N TYR A 92 16.95 16.64 -2.58
CA TYR A 92 16.63 17.23 -3.86
C TYR A 92 15.34 18.06 -3.73
N ARG A 93 15.46 19.38 -3.87
CA ARG A 93 14.33 20.29 -3.88
C ARG A 93 13.88 20.51 -5.32
N LEU A 94 12.74 19.92 -5.68
CA LEU A 94 12.12 20.12 -6.99
C LEU A 94 11.52 21.53 -7.14
N THR A 95 11.27 22.24 -6.02
CA THR A 95 10.83 23.65 -5.98
C THR A 95 11.16 24.28 -4.62
N PHE A 96 11.04 25.61 -4.49
CA PHE A 96 11.30 26.33 -3.22
C PHE A 96 10.39 25.91 -2.05
N ILE A 97 9.26 25.24 -2.31
CA ILE A 97 8.22 24.94 -1.31
C ILE A 97 8.15 23.44 -0.98
N LEU A 98 8.46 22.56 -1.94
CA LEU A 98 8.34 21.11 -1.76
C LEU A 98 9.68 20.42 -2.00
N SER A 99 10.25 19.86 -0.95
CA SER A 99 11.37 18.93 -1.05
C SER A 99 10.79 17.57 -1.42
N PHE A 100 11.33 16.91 -2.44
CA PHE A 100 10.88 15.58 -2.84
C PHE A 100 12.03 14.60 -2.66
N GLU A 101 11.85 13.66 -1.74
CA GLU A 101 12.88 12.66 -1.48
C GLU A 101 12.61 11.38 -2.27
N LEU A 102 13.37 11.19 -3.35
CA LEU A 102 13.21 10.06 -4.27
C LEU A 102 13.37 8.71 -3.56
N PHE A 103 14.24 8.61 -2.57
CA PHE A 103 14.46 7.37 -1.82
C PHE A 103 13.23 6.96 -0.99
N SER A 104 12.61 7.90 -0.28
CA SER A 104 11.34 7.70 0.41
C SER A 104 10.25 7.20 -0.56
N PHE A 105 10.17 7.77 -1.76
CA PHE A 105 9.23 7.34 -2.79
C PHE A 105 9.50 5.92 -3.31
N ILE A 106 10.76 5.58 -3.60
CA ILE A 106 11.13 4.22 -4.02
C ILE A 106 10.76 3.21 -2.93
N LEU A 107 11.01 3.52 -1.67
CA LEU A 107 10.64 2.65 -0.55
C LEU A 107 9.12 2.52 -0.39
N ALA A 108 8.35 3.56 -0.72
CA ALA A 108 6.90 3.48 -0.84
C ALA A 108 6.48 2.42 -1.87
N LEU A 109 7.10 2.45 -3.06
CA LEU A 109 6.82 1.47 -4.12
C LEU A 109 7.18 0.05 -3.69
N VAL A 110 8.32 -0.13 -3.02
CA VAL A 110 8.72 -1.44 -2.47
C VAL A 110 7.70 -1.93 -1.44
N TYR A 111 7.26 -1.08 -0.51
CA TYR A 111 6.25 -1.44 0.47
C TYR A 111 4.91 -1.83 -0.20
N LEU A 112 4.47 -1.06 -1.20
CA LEU A 112 3.29 -1.37 -1.99
C LEU A 112 3.43 -2.71 -2.70
N PHE A 113 4.58 -2.98 -3.33
CA PHE A 113 4.85 -4.24 -4.01
C PHE A 113 4.78 -5.45 -3.06
N ILE A 114 5.39 -5.35 -1.87
CA ILE A 114 5.35 -6.40 -0.83
C ILE A 114 3.93 -6.71 -0.37
N ASN A 115 3.05 -5.70 -0.39
CA ASN A 115 1.66 -5.79 0.07
C ASN A 115 0.62 -5.86 -1.07
N PHE A 116 1.05 -5.83 -2.33
CA PHE A 116 0.16 -5.74 -3.50
C PHE A 116 -0.86 -6.87 -3.53
N ASN A 117 -0.41 -8.11 -3.28
CA ASN A 117 -1.28 -9.29 -3.25
C ASN A 117 -2.39 -9.22 -2.19
N LYS A 118 -2.18 -8.49 -1.08
CA LYS A 118 -3.23 -8.29 -0.06
C LYS A 118 -4.21 -7.21 -0.50
N ILE A 119 -3.72 -6.14 -1.12
CA ILE A 119 -4.54 -5.03 -1.61
C ILE A 119 -5.46 -5.51 -2.75
N VAL A 120 -4.93 -6.27 -3.70
CA VAL A 120 -5.69 -6.80 -4.84
C VAL A 120 -6.70 -7.86 -4.41
N LYS A 121 -6.33 -8.77 -3.49
CA LYS A 121 -7.25 -9.80 -2.99
C LYS A 121 -8.36 -9.22 -2.08
N SER A 122 -8.07 -8.17 -1.32
CA SER A 122 -9.06 -7.49 -0.48
C SER A 122 -10.17 -6.82 -1.29
N LYS A 123 -9.93 -6.45 -2.56
CA LYS A 123 -10.98 -5.93 -3.45
C LYS A 123 -11.93 -7.01 -3.96
N LYS A 124 -11.48 -8.28 -4.06
CA LYS A 124 -12.34 -9.39 -4.47
C LYS A 124 -13.28 -9.87 -3.35
N SER A 125 -12.92 -9.69 -2.07
CA SER A 125 -13.68 -10.30 -0.96
C SER A 125 -14.84 -9.49 -0.39
N VAL A 126 -15.08 -8.26 -0.87
CA VAL A 126 -16.21 -7.44 -0.37
C VAL A 126 -17.54 -7.86 -1.03
N GLN A 127 -17.48 -8.49 -2.21
CA GLN A 127 -18.68 -8.91 -2.93
C GLN A 127 -19.07 -10.38 -2.72
N ASP A 128 -18.15 -11.23 -2.22
CA ASP A 128 -18.39 -12.68 -2.05
C ASP A 128 -18.85 -13.11 -0.64
N ASN A 129 -18.83 -12.22 0.37
CA ASN A 129 -19.13 -12.57 1.77
C ASN A 129 -20.43 -11.98 2.33
N ILE A 130 -21.17 -11.21 1.54
CA ILE A 130 -22.54 -10.84 1.91
C ILE A 130 -23.40 -12.04 1.50
N PRO A 131 -24.10 -12.71 2.43
CA PRO A 131 -25.03 -13.76 2.05
C PRO A 131 -25.99 -13.18 1.01
N PRO A 132 -26.14 -13.85 -0.16
CA PRO A 132 -26.90 -13.27 -1.24
C PRO A 132 -28.35 -13.07 -0.78
N ASP A 133 -28.87 -11.89 -1.06
CA ASP A 133 -30.23 -11.52 -0.72
C ASP A 133 -31.20 -12.35 -1.57
N LEU A 134 -31.84 -13.35 -0.94
CA LEU A 134 -32.71 -14.30 -1.63
C LEU A 134 -33.90 -13.60 -2.30
N GLU A 135 -34.42 -12.53 -1.71
CA GLU A 135 -35.54 -11.77 -2.28
C GLU A 135 -35.12 -11.11 -3.60
N LYS A 136 -33.91 -10.57 -3.67
CA LYS A 136 -33.37 -9.99 -4.91
C LYS A 136 -33.08 -11.05 -5.96
N ILE A 137 -32.62 -12.23 -5.56
CA ILE A 137 -32.43 -13.36 -6.50
C ILE A 137 -33.77 -13.72 -7.14
N GLU A 138 -34.84 -13.83 -6.35
CA GLU A 138 -36.18 -14.12 -6.89
C GLU A 138 -36.71 -13.00 -7.78
N GLU A 139 -36.48 -11.73 -7.41
CA GLU A 139 -36.84 -10.58 -8.26
C GLU A 139 -36.14 -10.65 -9.61
N PHE A 140 -34.83 -10.93 -9.63
CA PHE A 140 -34.07 -11.11 -10.86
C PHE A 140 -34.54 -12.33 -11.65
N LYS A 141 -34.83 -13.46 -11.00
CA LYS A 141 -35.40 -14.63 -11.68
C LYS A 141 -36.70 -14.29 -12.39
N ASN A 142 -37.61 -13.59 -11.71
CA ASN A 142 -38.88 -13.17 -12.30
C ASN A 142 -38.67 -12.22 -13.48
N LYS A 143 -37.73 -11.27 -13.35
CA LYS A 143 -37.38 -10.33 -14.42
C LYS A 143 -36.79 -11.03 -15.66
N PHE A 144 -36.03 -12.12 -15.45
CA PHE A 144 -35.37 -12.88 -16.51
C PHE A 144 -36.14 -14.13 -16.96
N ALA A 145 -37.27 -14.45 -16.33
CA ALA A 145 -38.02 -15.70 -16.56
C ALA A 145 -38.42 -15.91 -18.03
N ASN A 146 -38.77 -14.83 -18.73
CA ASN A 146 -39.22 -14.86 -20.13
C ASN A 146 -38.10 -14.62 -21.15
N ARG A 147 -36.84 -14.50 -20.71
CA ARG A 147 -35.70 -14.26 -21.61
C ARG A 147 -35.26 -15.55 -22.30
N SER A 148 -34.78 -15.44 -23.52
CA SER A 148 -34.26 -16.60 -24.25
C SER A 148 -32.96 -17.11 -23.62
N ARG A 149 -32.54 -18.33 -23.97
CA ARG A 149 -31.29 -18.90 -23.44
C ARG A 149 -30.08 -18.10 -23.91
N GLU A 150 -30.10 -17.65 -25.16
CA GLU A 150 -29.05 -16.82 -25.76
C GLU A 150 -28.95 -15.47 -25.05
N GLU A 151 -30.09 -14.84 -24.74
CA GLU A 151 -30.14 -13.61 -23.95
C GLU A 151 -29.56 -13.82 -22.54
N LEU A 152 -29.91 -14.92 -21.86
CA LEU A 152 -29.37 -15.25 -20.54
C LEU A 152 -27.85 -15.44 -20.55
N GLU A 153 -27.29 -16.09 -21.57
CA GLU A 153 -25.83 -16.24 -21.73
C GLU A 153 -25.15 -14.88 -22.00
N MET A 154 -25.78 -13.99 -22.75
CA MET A 154 -25.30 -12.61 -22.91
C MET A 154 -25.30 -11.86 -21.58
N TYR A 155 -26.38 -11.96 -20.80
CA TYR A 155 -26.46 -11.37 -19.46
C TYR A 155 -25.42 -11.94 -18.51
N LYS A 156 -25.09 -13.23 -18.60
CA LYS A 156 -24.03 -13.84 -17.79
C LYS A 156 -22.66 -13.21 -18.06
N ALA A 157 -22.39 -12.80 -19.30
CA ALA A 157 -21.15 -12.14 -19.68
C ALA A 157 -21.12 -10.64 -19.31
N ASP A 158 -22.28 -9.97 -19.31
CA ASP A 158 -22.40 -8.52 -19.14
C ASP A 158 -22.69 -8.07 -17.68
N ILE A 159 -23.33 -8.90 -16.85
CA ILE A 159 -23.67 -8.61 -15.43
C ILE A 159 -22.42 -8.76 -14.54
N GLY A 160 -21.35 -8.05 -14.87
CA GLY A 160 -20.07 -8.11 -14.16
C GLY A 160 -20.09 -7.62 -12.70
N TYR A 161 -21.22 -7.07 -12.20
CA TYR A 161 -21.23 -6.30 -10.95
C TYR A 161 -22.37 -6.60 -9.95
N VAL A 162 -23.33 -7.47 -10.25
CA VAL A 162 -24.41 -7.81 -9.30
C VAL A 162 -24.45 -9.33 -9.11
N LEU A 163 -24.04 -9.78 -7.92
CA LEU A 163 -23.92 -11.21 -7.59
C LEU A 163 -25.27 -11.93 -7.69
N GLU A 164 -26.33 -11.30 -7.18
CA GLU A 164 -27.69 -11.83 -7.12
C GLU A 164 -28.27 -12.05 -8.51
N ALA A 165 -28.02 -11.12 -9.44
CA ALA A 165 -28.45 -11.24 -10.83
C ALA A 165 -27.68 -12.35 -11.57
N ARG A 166 -26.38 -12.52 -11.27
CA ARG A 166 -25.58 -13.64 -11.83
C ARG A 166 -26.10 -14.99 -11.34
N LEU A 167 -26.38 -15.12 -10.04
CA LEU A 167 -26.93 -16.34 -9.44
C LEU A 167 -28.32 -16.67 -10.01
N ALA A 168 -29.20 -15.68 -10.16
CA ALA A 168 -30.51 -15.86 -10.79
C ALA A 168 -30.42 -16.38 -12.23
N VAL A 169 -29.50 -15.82 -13.04
CA VAL A 169 -29.26 -16.26 -14.42
C VAL A 169 -28.69 -17.69 -14.47
N GLU A 170 -27.75 -18.04 -13.58
CA GLU A 170 -27.19 -19.40 -13.52
C GLU A 170 -28.24 -20.44 -13.12
N GLU A 171 -29.10 -20.13 -12.15
CA GLU A 171 -30.18 -21.03 -11.74
C GLU A 171 -31.22 -21.23 -12.86
N LEU A 172 -31.60 -20.16 -13.58
CA LEU A 172 -32.51 -20.26 -14.74
C LEU A 172 -31.90 -21.04 -15.91
N LEU A 173 -30.60 -20.92 -16.16
CA LEU A 173 -29.92 -21.68 -17.20
C LEU A 173 -29.83 -23.17 -16.85
N ASN A 174 -29.65 -23.51 -15.57
CA ASN A 174 -29.60 -24.89 -15.10
C ASN A 174 -30.99 -25.53 -15.11
N SER A 175 -32.04 -24.82 -14.64
CA SER A 175 -33.41 -25.34 -14.61
C SER A 175 -34.03 -25.59 -16.00
N ARG A 176 -33.41 -25.07 -17.07
CA ARG A 176 -33.85 -25.27 -18.47
C ARG A 176 -33.04 -26.35 -19.21
N LYS A 177 -32.00 -26.90 -18.57
CA LYS A 177 -31.21 -28.02 -19.10
C LYS A 177 -31.75 -29.37 -18.63
N GLU A 178 -32.39 -29.38 -17.46
CA GLU A 178 -33.23 -30.49 -16.96
C GLU A 178 -34.58 -30.50 -17.69
#